data_AF-A0A6J4RDP1-F1
#
_entry.id   AF-A0A6J4RDP1-F1
#
_cell.length_a   1.000
_cell.length_b   1.000
_cell.length_c   1.000
_cell.angle_alpha   90.00
_cell.angle_beta   90.00
_cell.angle_gamma   90.00
#
_symmetry.space_group_name_H-M   'P 1'
#
loop_
_entity.id
_entity.type
_entity.pdbx_description
1 polymer ?
#
loop_
_entity_poly.entity_id
_entity_poly.type
_entity_poly.pdbx_seq_one_letter_code
_entity_poly.pdbx_strand_id
1 'polypeptide(L)'
;MGRIRSWMRAWVLTATLFLASLLLAAGCGGEAEAPKKSAPVGTFPADPALEETSRAETTAETTAPVAEPDTSQAYALNIVNSFGERFEVEVEISDSPEEQARGLMERTDLAENAGMLFVFDQEQTLPFNMRNTLIPLSIAFIDAEGVVVDIQDMQPLTDGPYVSALPAQYALEVNQGFLLNRAIGVGDVVELPGRPGFLGTPDPEEVVQTFADAGLEMGEVYPVEEEPGWQETRIPKSYTRAARFRIPSLEGDAGGRVFVFDSEEDLAAVRDYYERLTGSVRPHLYVEGQMLLQITNQLPKAEADRYGAVLKESV
;
A
#
# COMPACT_ATOMS: atom_id res chain seq x y z
N MET A 1 2.94 -47.40 30.22
CA MET A 1 4.04 -46.68 30.91
C MET A 1 5.25 -46.69 29.98
N GLY A 2 6.08 -45.65 29.85
CA GLY A 2 6.03 -44.30 30.44
C GLY A 2 7.42 -43.64 30.47
N ARG A 3 7.48 -42.32 30.69
CA ARG A 3 8.68 -41.43 30.75
C ARG A 3 9.32 -41.05 29.40
N ILE A 4 8.99 -39.85 28.95
CA ILE A 4 10.01 -38.90 28.44
C ILE A 4 10.29 -37.91 29.59
N ARG A 5 11.50 -37.34 29.64
CA ARG A 5 11.94 -36.44 30.72
C ARG A 5 11.68 -34.98 30.38
N SER A 6 11.50 -34.16 31.41
CA SER A 6 11.64 -32.70 31.30
C SER A 6 13.11 -32.30 31.08
N TRP A 7 13.34 -31.02 30.75
CA TRP A 7 14.17 -30.13 31.58
C TRP A 7 13.76 -28.67 31.32
N MET A 8 14.31 -27.73 32.10
CA MET A 8 13.70 -26.39 32.29
C MET A 8 14.77 -25.36 32.67
N ARG A 9 14.57 -24.08 32.27
CA ARG A 9 15.40 -22.89 32.61
C ARG A 9 16.76 -22.83 31.86
N ALA A 10 17.45 -21.70 31.75
CA ALA A 10 17.28 -20.41 32.46
C ALA A 10 17.60 -19.17 31.59
N TRP A 11 17.10 -18.01 32.02
CA TRP A 11 17.57 -16.68 31.60
C TRP A 11 18.85 -16.29 32.34
N VAL A 12 19.70 -15.46 31.71
CA VAL A 12 20.70 -14.61 32.40
C VAL A 12 20.75 -13.23 31.73
N LEU A 13 20.61 -12.17 32.53
CA LEU A 13 20.88 -10.78 32.13
C LEU A 13 22.30 -10.39 32.54
N THR A 14 23.01 -9.65 31.68
CA THR A 14 24.20 -8.87 32.09
C THR A 14 24.23 -7.54 31.36
N ALA A 15 24.00 -6.45 32.09
CA ALA A 15 24.26 -5.09 31.64
C ALA A 15 25.61 -4.61 32.21
N THR A 16 26.36 -3.83 31.42
CA THR A 16 27.60 -3.17 31.88
C THR A 16 27.69 -1.76 31.32
N LEU A 17 27.64 -0.76 32.21
CA LEU A 17 28.06 0.60 31.91
C LEU A 17 29.60 0.66 31.82
N PHE A 18 30.10 1.60 31.02
CA PHE A 18 31.41 2.23 31.23
C PHE A 18 31.26 3.75 31.07
N LEU A 19 32.10 4.52 31.77
CA LEU A 19 31.94 5.97 31.98
C LEU A 19 33.30 6.68 31.99
N ALA A 20 33.33 7.95 31.53
CA ALA A 20 34.47 8.89 31.57
C ALA A 20 35.64 8.52 30.61
N SER A 21 36.62 9.38 30.23
CA SER A 21 36.96 10.80 30.49
C SER A 21 38.06 11.21 29.44
N LEU A 22 38.45 12.45 29.11
CA LEU A 22 38.08 13.86 29.42
C LEU A 22 38.83 14.78 28.39
N LEU A 23 38.58 16.11 28.38
CA LEU A 23 39.37 17.19 27.71
C LEU A 23 39.19 17.23 26.16
N LEU A 24 39.29 18.35 25.42
CA LEU A 24 39.50 19.81 25.64
C LEU A 24 38.52 20.51 24.63
N ALA A 25 38.19 21.81 24.62
CA ALA A 25 38.86 22.99 25.15
C ALA A 25 37.90 24.15 25.48
N ALA A 26 38.42 25.15 26.19
CA ALA A 26 37.76 26.42 26.47
C ALA A 26 38.39 27.56 25.66
N GLY A 27 37.57 28.51 25.21
CA GLY A 27 38.03 29.69 24.48
C GLY A 27 36.96 30.77 24.43
N CYS A 28 37.24 31.90 25.08
CA CYS A 28 36.47 33.15 24.95
C CYS A 28 36.39 33.58 23.47
N GLY A 29 35.39 34.32 23.00
CA GLY A 29 34.38 35.13 23.69
C GLY A 29 34.35 36.52 23.04
N GLY A 30 33.17 37.09 22.79
CA GLY A 30 33.04 38.33 22.02
C GLY A 30 31.67 38.98 22.18
N GLU A 31 31.68 40.30 22.33
CA GLU A 31 30.50 41.14 22.55
C GLU A 31 29.63 41.26 21.29
N ALA A 32 28.37 41.67 21.45
CA ALA A 32 27.46 41.94 20.35
C ALA A 32 27.58 43.38 19.83
N GLU A 33 27.42 43.58 18.51
CA GLU A 33 26.81 44.81 17.98
C GLU A 33 26.08 44.53 16.65
N ALA A 34 25.16 45.43 16.27
CA ALA A 34 24.30 45.31 15.09
C ALA A 34 24.45 46.53 14.17
N PRO A 35 24.11 46.40 12.87
CA PRO A 35 23.62 47.52 12.08
C PRO A 35 22.09 47.45 11.85
N LYS A 36 21.52 48.54 11.33
CA LYS A 36 20.08 48.84 11.29
C LYS A 36 19.60 49.15 9.87
N LYS A 37 18.26 49.28 9.71
CA LYS A 37 17.49 49.88 8.59
C LYS A 37 17.30 48.95 7.36
N SER A 38 16.08 48.65 6.88
CA SER A 38 14.93 49.48 6.43
C SER A 38 15.21 50.21 5.11
N ALA A 39 14.34 50.26 4.09
CA ALA A 39 12.90 49.91 3.95
C ALA A 39 12.62 49.69 2.41
N PRO A 40 11.38 49.65 1.84
CA PRO A 40 10.04 49.80 2.43
C PRO A 40 9.01 48.71 2.06
N VAL A 41 7.85 48.76 2.74
CA VAL A 41 6.61 48.07 2.33
C VAL A 41 5.95 48.85 1.19
N GLY A 42 5.44 48.15 0.18
CA GLY A 42 4.61 48.72 -0.88
C GLY A 42 3.15 48.86 -0.47
N THR A 43 2.74 50.05 -0.04
CA THR A 43 1.32 50.38 0.18
C THR A 43 0.61 50.62 -1.16
N PHE A 44 -0.43 49.83 -1.45
CA PHE A 44 -1.45 50.23 -2.44
C PHE A 44 -2.54 51.06 -1.74
N PRO A 45 -3.01 52.16 -2.37
CA PRO A 45 -4.07 52.99 -1.80
C PRO A 45 -5.45 52.37 -1.98
N ALA A 46 -6.35 52.63 -1.03
CA ALA A 46 -7.79 52.48 -1.22
C ALA A 46 -8.41 53.87 -1.39
N ASP A 47 -9.33 54.02 -2.35
CA ASP A 47 -10.31 55.10 -2.44
C ASP A 47 -11.44 54.66 -3.43
N PRO A 48 -12.61 55.31 -3.48
CA PRO A 48 -13.83 54.57 -3.12
C PRO A 48 -15.00 54.82 -4.10
N ALA A 49 -16.22 54.67 -3.55
CA ALA A 49 -17.52 55.08 -4.07
C ALA A 49 -18.31 54.05 -4.92
N LEU A 50 -19.50 53.76 -4.39
CA LEU A 50 -20.64 53.13 -5.03
C LEU A 50 -21.16 54.01 -6.18
N GLU A 51 -21.74 53.40 -7.22
CA GLU A 51 -23.07 53.79 -7.71
C GLU A 51 -23.83 52.54 -8.19
N GLU A 52 -25.16 52.55 -8.04
CA GLU A 52 -26.04 51.48 -8.49
C GLU A 52 -26.50 51.71 -9.94
N THR A 53 -26.60 50.66 -10.74
CA THR A 53 -27.48 50.69 -11.94
C THR A 53 -28.09 49.32 -12.21
N SER A 54 -29.31 49.14 -11.70
CA SER A 54 -30.16 47.99 -12.00
C SER A 54 -30.46 47.83 -13.50
N ARG A 55 -30.28 46.61 -14.01
CA ARG A 55 -31.21 46.02 -14.98
C ARG A 55 -31.24 44.51 -14.82
N ALA A 56 -32.43 43.95 -14.68
CA ALA A 56 -32.62 42.50 -14.66
C ALA A 56 -32.82 41.98 -16.09
N GLU A 57 -32.16 40.87 -16.44
CA GLU A 57 -32.58 39.97 -17.50
C GLU A 57 -32.59 38.54 -16.95
N THR A 58 -33.80 37.99 -16.79
CA THR A 58 -34.00 36.61 -16.36
C THR A 58 -33.88 35.69 -17.57
N THR A 59 -32.74 35.01 -17.69
CA THR A 59 -32.64 33.77 -18.46
C THR A 59 -32.55 32.64 -17.46
N ALA A 60 -33.60 31.82 -17.38
CA ALA A 60 -33.61 30.63 -16.52
C ALA A 60 -32.80 29.51 -17.19
N GLU A 61 -31.48 29.54 -17.00
CA GLU A 61 -30.62 28.44 -17.42
C GLU A 61 -30.95 27.20 -16.57
N THR A 62 -31.35 26.13 -17.25
CA THR A 62 -31.77 24.89 -16.59
C THR A 62 -30.52 24.14 -16.13
N THR A 63 -30.13 24.36 -14.88
CA THR A 63 -29.13 23.51 -14.21
C THR A 63 -29.68 22.09 -14.18
N ALA A 64 -29.10 21.21 -15.01
CA ALA A 64 -29.26 19.78 -14.82
C ALA A 64 -28.79 19.40 -13.41
N PRO A 65 -29.37 18.38 -12.76
CA PRO A 65 -28.83 17.92 -11.49
C PRO A 65 -27.37 17.52 -11.69
N VAL A 66 -26.47 18.18 -10.97
CA VAL A 66 -25.11 17.65 -10.77
C VAL A 66 -25.30 16.32 -10.08
N ALA A 67 -24.86 15.23 -10.70
CA ALA A 67 -24.89 13.93 -10.08
C ALA A 67 -23.95 13.96 -8.87
N GLU A 68 -24.45 13.61 -7.70
CA GLU A 68 -23.62 13.41 -6.51
C GLU A 68 -22.64 12.26 -6.82
N PRO A 69 -21.34 12.38 -6.48
CA PRO A 69 -20.36 11.33 -6.76
C PRO A 69 -20.69 10.07 -5.94
N ASP A 70 -20.74 8.93 -6.62
CA ASP A 70 -21.10 7.62 -6.06
C ASP A 70 -19.99 7.08 -5.15
N THR A 71 -19.99 7.58 -3.91
CA THR A 71 -18.98 7.35 -2.86
C THR A 71 -19.29 6.09 -2.04
N SER A 72 -19.80 5.05 -2.71
CA SER A 72 -20.44 3.88 -2.08
C SER A 72 -19.61 2.58 -2.08
N GLN A 73 -18.37 2.61 -2.60
CA GLN A 73 -17.48 1.44 -2.59
C GLN A 73 -16.52 1.50 -1.39
N ALA A 74 -16.83 0.67 -0.38
CA ALA A 74 -15.89 0.33 0.68
C ALA A 74 -15.05 -0.89 0.27
N TYR A 75 -13.76 -0.85 0.57
CA TYR A 75 -12.78 -1.88 0.24
C TYR A 75 -12.28 -2.57 1.51
N ALA A 76 -12.04 -3.88 1.47
CA ALA A 76 -11.42 -4.60 2.59
C ALA A 76 -9.89 -4.38 2.56
N LEU A 77 -9.39 -3.59 3.51
CA LEU A 77 -7.98 -3.38 3.78
C LEU A 77 -7.53 -4.29 4.92
N ASN A 78 -6.27 -4.73 4.92
CA ASN A 78 -5.69 -5.44 6.06
C ASN A 78 -4.58 -4.61 6.71
N ILE A 79 -4.36 -4.84 8.00
CA ILE A 79 -3.20 -4.32 8.74
C ILE A 79 -2.56 -5.47 9.49
N VAL A 80 -1.25 -5.65 9.29
CA VAL A 80 -0.42 -6.68 9.93
C VAL A 80 0.40 -6.03 11.03
N ASN A 81 0.10 -6.35 12.29
CA ASN A 81 0.91 -5.87 13.41
C ASN A 81 2.24 -6.63 13.52
N SER A 82 3.18 -6.09 14.29
CA SER A 82 4.51 -6.70 14.54
C SER A 82 4.50 -8.06 15.28
N PHE A 83 3.33 -8.55 15.69
CA PHE A 83 3.14 -9.92 16.20
C PHE A 83 2.67 -10.91 15.10
N GLY A 84 2.39 -10.43 13.89
CA GLY A 84 1.85 -11.22 12.78
C GLY A 84 0.33 -11.40 12.82
N GLU A 85 -0.39 -10.61 13.62
CA GLU A 85 -1.85 -10.62 13.66
C GLU A 85 -2.40 -9.72 12.54
N ARG A 86 -3.41 -10.21 11.82
CA ARG A 86 -4.11 -9.48 10.75
C ARG A 86 -5.43 -8.90 11.25
N PHE A 87 -5.68 -7.64 10.93
CA PHE A 87 -6.92 -6.93 11.22
C PHE A 87 -7.51 -6.35 9.95
N GLU A 88 -8.76 -6.71 9.66
CA GLU A 88 -9.52 -6.21 8.52
C GLU A 88 -10.15 -4.84 8.85
N VAL A 89 -10.16 -3.94 7.86
CA VAL A 89 -10.78 -2.60 7.92
C VAL A 89 -11.55 -2.34 6.62
N GLU A 90 -12.83 -2.01 6.72
CA GLU A 90 -13.64 -1.51 5.61
C GLU A 90 -13.29 -0.03 5.35
N VAL A 91 -12.56 0.27 4.28
CA VAL A 91 -12.11 1.64 3.96
C VAL A 91 -12.84 2.23 2.76
N GLU A 92 -13.33 3.46 2.89
CA GLU A 92 -13.65 4.30 1.75
C GLU A 92 -12.35 4.88 1.17
N ILE A 93 -12.17 4.85 -0.15
CA ILE A 93 -11.00 5.46 -0.80
C ILE A 93 -11.27 6.94 -1.10
N SER A 94 -10.25 7.78 -0.99
CA SER A 94 -10.26 9.19 -1.39
C SER A 94 -8.98 9.51 -2.17
N ASP A 95 -9.04 9.34 -3.50
CA ASP A 95 -7.94 9.60 -4.43
C ASP A 95 -8.06 10.98 -5.12
N SER A 96 -9.27 11.56 -5.20
CA SER A 96 -9.46 12.90 -5.73
C SER A 96 -9.20 14.01 -4.69
N PRO A 97 -8.66 15.18 -5.09
CA PRO A 97 -8.46 16.31 -4.18
C PRO A 97 -9.75 16.85 -3.52
N GLU A 98 -10.92 16.65 -4.15
CA GLU A 98 -12.21 17.08 -3.60
C GLU A 98 -12.68 16.14 -2.47
N GLU A 99 -12.46 14.83 -2.62
CA GLU A 99 -12.76 13.84 -1.58
C GLU A 99 -11.75 13.90 -0.44
N GLN A 100 -10.46 14.09 -0.74
CA GLN A 100 -9.42 14.32 0.27
C GLN A 100 -9.70 15.58 1.11
N ALA A 101 -10.18 16.66 0.49
CA ALA A 101 -10.56 17.88 1.18
C ALA A 101 -11.87 17.75 2.00
N ARG A 102 -12.72 16.78 1.68
CA ARG A 102 -13.97 16.46 2.40
C ARG A 102 -13.72 15.49 3.56
N GLY A 103 -12.92 14.45 3.36
CA GLY A 103 -12.65 13.39 4.34
C GLY A 103 -13.91 12.87 5.05
N LEU A 104 -13.79 12.62 6.36
CA LEU A 104 -14.87 12.22 7.25
C LEU A 104 -15.66 13.41 7.87
N MET A 105 -15.66 14.59 7.23
CA MET A 105 -16.41 15.77 7.73
C MET A 105 -17.92 15.51 7.84
N GLU A 106 -18.56 16.19 8.80
CA GLU A 106 -20.01 16.18 9.08
C GLU A 106 -20.62 14.82 9.49
N ARG A 107 -19.87 13.71 9.41
CA ARG A 107 -20.30 12.38 9.86
C ARG A 107 -20.46 12.34 11.39
N THR A 108 -21.53 11.68 11.84
CA THR A 108 -21.85 11.50 13.27
C THR A 108 -21.22 10.26 13.90
N ASP A 109 -20.93 9.26 13.07
CA ASP A 109 -20.47 7.93 13.47
C ASP A 109 -19.72 7.24 12.32
N LEU A 110 -18.92 6.24 12.70
CA LEU A 110 -18.08 5.40 11.85
C LEU A 110 -18.07 4.01 12.49
N ALA A 111 -18.21 2.93 11.72
CA ALA A 111 -18.26 1.57 12.27
C ALA A 111 -16.90 1.15 12.89
N GLU A 112 -16.91 0.19 13.82
CA GLU A 112 -15.70 -0.12 14.62
C GLU A 112 -14.49 -0.54 13.76
N ASN A 113 -14.73 -1.34 12.73
CA ASN A 113 -13.71 -1.77 11.76
C ASN A 113 -13.79 -0.96 10.45
N ALA A 114 -14.25 0.30 10.47
CA ALA A 114 -14.31 1.14 9.29
C ALA A 114 -13.34 2.33 9.35
N GLY A 115 -12.95 2.83 8.19
CA GLY A 115 -12.03 3.96 8.04
C GLY A 115 -12.11 4.64 6.67
N MET A 116 -11.18 5.56 6.42
CA MET A 116 -11.02 6.23 5.13
C MET A 116 -9.54 6.25 4.74
N LEU A 117 -9.23 5.76 3.54
CA LEU A 117 -7.90 5.67 2.97
C LEU A 117 -7.69 6.78 1.94
N PHE A 118 -6.83 7.73 2.29
CA PHE A 118 -6.43 8.84 1.44
C PHE A 118 -5.21 8.41 0.61
N VAL A 119 -5.28 8.56 -0.71
CA VAL A 119 -4.28 8.07 -1.67
C VAL A 119 -3.66 9.24 -2.42
N PHE A 120 -2.32 9.37 -2.41
CA PHE A 120 -1.62 10.47 -3.09
C PHE A 120 -0.68 9.95 -4.20
N ASP A 121 -0.50 10.74 -5.26
CA ASP A 121 0.34 10.37 -6.43
C ASP A 121 1.81 10.09 -6.06
N GLN A 122 2.33 10.74 -5.02
CA GLN A 122 3.74 10.77 -4.65
C GLN A 122 3.88 10.89 -3.13
N GLU A 123 4.98 10.37 -2.59
CA GLU A 123 5.37 10.59 -1.19
C GLU A 123 5.62 12.07 -0.91
N GLN A 124 4.96 12.58 0.13
CA GLN A 124 5.13 13.96 0.58
C GLN A 124 4.78 14.09 2.07
N THR A 125 5.09 15.22 2.68
CA THR A 125 4.61 15.53 4.03
C THR A 125 3.11 15.85 3.96
N LEU A 126 2.27 15.04 4.61
CA LEU A 126 0.81 15.12 4.52
C LEU A 126 0.22 15.97 5.67
N PRO A 127 -0.53 17.06 5.37
CA PRO A 127 -1.19 17.89 6.39
C PRO A 127 -2.70 17.63 6.46
N PHE A 128 -3.15 16.99 7.53
CA PHE A 128 -4.56 16.74 7.86
C PHE A 128 -5.10 17.75 8.88
N ASN A 129 -6.42 17.84 9.02
CA ASN A 129 -7.09 18.71 10.01
C ASN A 129 -8.49 18.18 10.35
N MET A 130 -9.04 18.56 11.50
CA MET A 130 -10.33 18.05 12.00
C MET A 130 -11.46 19.09 11.91
N ARG A 131 -11.36 20.05 10.98
CA ARG A 131 -12.46 21.00 10.74
C ARG A 131 -13.71 20.24 10.34
N ASN A 132 -14.85 20.54 10.97
CA ASN A 132 -16.15 19.89 10.76
C ASN A 132 -16.20 18.36 11.01
N THR A 133 -15.09 17.72 11.39
CA THR A 133 -15.08 16.30 11.81
C THR A 133 -15.55 16.19 13.26
N LEU A 134 -16.65 15.48 13.48
CA LEU A 134 -17.30 15.33 14.79
C LEU A 134 -16.78 14.12 15.60
N ILE A 135 -16.26 13.12 14.90
CA ILE A 135 -15.79 11.84 15.44
C ILE A 135 -14.33 12.00 15.90
N PRO A 136 -13.91 11.48 17.06
CA PRO A 136 -12.50 11.40 17.42
C PRO A 136 -11.84 10.28 16.60
N LEU A 137 -10.73 10.60 15.92
CA LEU A 137 -10.04 9.68 15.01
C LEU A 137 -8.60 9.41 15.49
N SER A 138 -8.02 8.32 15.01
CA SER A 138 -6.57 8.13 14.91
C SER A 138 -6.22 8.11 13.42
N ILE A 139 -5.14 8.79 13.04
CA ILE A 139 -4.57 8.71 11.67
C ILE A 139 -3.27 7.92 11.70
N ALA A 140 -3.15 6.96 10.79
CA ALA A 140 -1.89 6.30 10.47
C ALA A 140 -1.37 6.87 9.14
N PHE A 141 -0.18 7.44 9.15
CA PHE A 141 0.53 7.86 7.93
C PHE A 141 1.41 6.71 7.45
N ILE A 142 1.41 6.47 6.14
CA ILE A 142 1.95 5.26 5.53
C ILE A 142 2.84 5.66 4.36
N ASP A 143 4.07 5.13 4.31
CA ASP A 143 5.00 5.35 3.19
C ASP A 143 4.55 4.67 1.89
N ALA A 144 5.33 4.82 0.82
CA ALA A 144 5.09 4.10 -0.42
C ALA A 144 5.01 2.58 -0.16
N GLU A 145 5.94 2.00 0.60
CA GLU A 145 6.05 0.56 0.85
C GLU A 145 4.92 -0.05 1.69
N GLY A 146 4.00 0.75 2.23
CA GLY A 146 2.88 0.30 3.05
C GLY A 146 3.20 0.21 4.54
N VAL A 147 4.37 0.70 4.97
CA VAL A 147 4.77 0.71 6.38
C VAL A 147 4.20 1.96 7.06
N VAL A 148 3.60 1.77 8.25
CA VAL A 148 3.14 2.88 9.08
C VAL A 148 4.36 3.66 9.58
N VAL A 149 4.54 4.89 9.08
CA VAL A 149 5.66 5.76 9.44
C VAL A 149 5.37 6.67 10.63
N ASP A 150 4.10 6.96 10.90
CA ASP A 150 3.66 7.84 11.99
C ASP A 150 2.19 7.56 12.37
N ILE A 151 1.82 7.77 13.64
CA ILE A 151 0.44 7.62 14.15
C ILE A 151 0.11 8.79 15.06
N GLN A 152 -1.02 9.47 14.81
CA GLN A 152 -1.48 10.61 15.61
C GLN A 152 -2.95 10.48 16.02
N ASP A 153 -3.25 10.76 17.30
CA ASP A 153 -4.64 10.84 17.78
C ASP A 153 -5.20 12.26 17.55
N MET A 154 -6.26 12.34 16.74
CA MET A 154 -6.85 13.59 16.28
C MET A 154 -8.11 13.96 17.06
N GLN A 155 -8.25 15.24 17.41
CA GLN A 155 -9.34 15.73 18.25
C GLN A 155 -10.44 16.38 17.39
N PRO A 156 -11.74 16.11 17.64
CA PRO A 156 -12.84 16.70 16.88
C PRO A 156 -12.80 18.23 16.83
N LEU A 157 -13.22 18.79 15.69
CA LEU A 157 -13.44 20.23 15.49
C LEU A 157 -12.20 21.13 15.71
N THR A 158 -10.98 20.62 15.51
CA THR A 158 -9.75 21.43 15.60
C THR A 158 -9.23 21.89 14.23
N ASP A 159 -9.03 23.21 14.07
CA ASP A 159 -8.39 23.85 12.91
C ASP A 159 -6.86 23.69 12.84
N GLY A 160 -6.24 22.97 13.78
CA GLY A 160 -4.80 22.73 13.82
C GLY A 160 -4.37 21.66 12.81
N PRO A 161 -3.24 21.83 12.10
CA PRO A 161 -2.76 20.82 11.17
C PRO A 161 -2.06 19.67 11.92
N TYR A 162 -2.54 18.45 11.67
CA TYR A 162 -1.86 17.19 12.00
C TYR A 162 -0.95 16.86 10.81
N VAL A 163 0.36 16.85 11.02
CA VAL A 163 1.35 16.78 9.93
C VAL A 163 2.20 15.54 10.09
N SER A 164 2.31 14.73 9.04
CA SER A 164 3.09 13.48 9.08
C SER A 164 4.55 13.73 9.46
N ALA A 165 5.08 12.97 10.40
CA ALA A 165 6.47 13.11 10.88
C ALA A 165 7.53 12.77 9.81
N LEU A 166 7.14 11.97 8.82
CA LEU A 166 7.93 11.55 7.66
C LEU A 166 7.12 11.74 6.36
N PRO A 167 7.74 11.68 5.17
CA PRO A 167 7.00 11.53 3.93
C PRO A 167 6.08 10.31 3.97
N ALA A 168 4.90 10.44 3.38
CA ALA A 168 3.90 9.39 3.28
C ALA A 168 3.22 9.49 1.91
N GLN A 169 2.83 8.35 1.34
CA GLN A 169 2.01 8.28 0.12
C GLN A 169 0.53 8.04 0.44
N TYR A 170 0.23 7.49 1.60
CA TYR A 170 -1.13 7.18 2.01
C TYR A 170 -1.37 7.62 3.46
N ALA A 171 -2.64 7.85 3.80
CA ALA A 171 -3.05 8.01 5.19
C ALA A 171 -4.38 7.28 5.44
N LEU A 172 -4.48 6.64 6.61
CA LEU A 172 -5.67 5.90 7.03
C LEU A 172 -6.26 6.54 8.27
N GLU A 173 -7.44 7.14 8.14
CA GLU A 173 -8.26 7.60 9.27
C GLU A 173 -9.16 6.46 9.76
N VAL A 174 -9.14 6.21 11.07
CA VAL A 174 -9.98 5.21 11.76
C VAL A 174 -10.49 5.77 13.10
N ASN A 175 -11.52 5.14 13.68
CA ASN A 175 -12.01 5.45 15.02
C ASN A 175 -10.87 5.52 16.07
N GLN A 176 -10.86 6.55 16.93
CA GLN A 176 -9.77 6.76 17.88
C GLN A 176 -9.55 5.56 18.81
N GLY A 177 -8.29 5.11 18.88
CA GLY A 177 -7.89 3.94 19.65
C GLY A 177 -8.09 2.59 18.93
N PHE A 178 -8.62 2.56 17.69
CA PHE A 178 -8.69 1.34 16.87
C PHE A 178 -7.32 0.64 16.79
N LEU A 179 -6.29 1.42 16.44
CA LEU A 179 -4.90 0.99 16.26
C LEU A 179 -4.30 0.49 17.58
N LEU A 180 -4.40 1.31 18.63
CA LEU A 180 -3.88 1.00 19.97
C LEU A 180 -4.48 -0.29 20.56
N ASN A 181 -5.78 -0.51 20.39
CA ASN A 181 -6.48 -1.70 20.88
C ASN A 181 -6.08 -2.99 20.13
N ARG A 182 -5.52 -2.86 18.92
CA ARG A 182 -5.02 -3.96 18.07
C ARG A 182 -3.48 -4.07 18.08
N ALA A 183 -2.84 -3.31 18.98
CA ALA A 183 -1.40 -3.17 19.12
C ALA A 183 -0.67 -2.73 17.83
N ILE A 184 -1.36 -2.02 16.93
CA ILE A 184 -0.80 -1.49 15.69
C ILE A 184 0.05 -0.25 16.00
N GLY A 185 1.29 -0.22 15.49
CA GLY A 185 2.28 0.81 15.75
C GLY A 185 3.10 1.23 14.52
N VAL A 186 4.02 2.17 14.72
CA VAL A 186 4.99 2.59 13.69
C VAL A 186 5.95 1.43 13.38
N GLY A 187 6.10 1.10 12.09
CA GLY A 187 6.84 -0.07 11.61
C GLY A 187 5.98 -1.31 11.31
N ASP A 188 4.68 -1.27 11.64
CA ASP A 188 3.72 -2.28 11.20
C ASP A 188 3.27 -2.01 9.75
N VAL A 189 2.68 -3.01 9.08
CA VAL A 189 2.34 -2.93 7.65
C VAL A 189 0.85 -2.73 7.45
N VAL A 190 0.46 -1.63 6.81
CA VAL A 190 -0.84 -1.51 6.15
C VAL A 190 -0.71 -2.16 4.77
N GLU A 191 -1.53 -3.17 4.58
CA GLU A 191 -1.56 -4.02 3.41
C GLU A 191 -2.44 -3.26 2.36
N LEU A 192 -1.80 -2.60 1.35
CA LEU A 192 -2.38 -1.53 0.48
C LEU A 192 -2.61 -1.92 -1.00
N PRO A 193 -3.81 -1.64 -1.58
CA PRO A 193 -4.26 -2.24 -2.85
C PRO A 193 -3.38 -1.92 -4.07
N GLY A 194 -3.09 -2.97 -4.85
CA GLY A 194 -2.38 -2.85 -6.14
C GLY A 194 -0.85 -2.84 -6.05
N ARG A 195 -0.26 -3.32 -4.94
CA ARG A 195 1.20 -3.53 -4.79
C ARG A 195 1.54 -5.02 -4.57
N PRO A 196 2.64 -5.55 -5.15
CA PRO A 196 2.99 -6.97 -5.01
C PRO A 196 3.38 -7.41 -3.60
N GLY A 197 2.61 -8.35 -3.04
CA GLY A 197 2.68 -8.69 -1.62
C GLY A 197 1.52 -8.13 -0.81
N PHE A 198 0.56 -7.46 -1.46
CA PHE A 198 -0.80 -7.30 -0.98
C PHE A 198 -1.84 -7.61 -2.06
N LEU A 199 -3.09 -7.80 -1.63
CA LEU A 199 -4.30 -7.97 -2.44
C LEU A 199 -4.41 -6.92 -3.56
N GLY A 200 -4.93 -7.36 -4.71
CA GLY A 200 -4.71 -6.72 -6.01
C GLY A 200 -3.55 -7.36 -6.79
N THR A 201 -2.66 -8.10 -6.13
CA THR A 201 -1.86 -9.17 -6.77
C THR A 201 -1.65 -10.29 -5.76
N PRO A 202 -2.42 -11.41 -5.84
CA PRO A 202 -2.33 -12.49 -4.85
C PRO A 202 -0.95 -13.15 -4.86
N ASP A 203 -0.62 -13.88 -3.79
CA ASP A 203 0.65 -14.60 -3.75
C ASP A 203 0.71 -15.66 -4.87
N PRO A 204 1.86 -15.89 -5.53
CA PRO A 204 1.98 -16.95 -6.53
C PRO A 204 1.51 -18.33 -6.08
N GLU A 205 1.60 -18.67 -4.79
CA GLU A 205 1.05 -19.93 -4.25
C GLU A 205 -0.48 -19.88 -4.08
N GLU A 206 -1.05 -18.70 -3.78
CA GLU A 206 -2.51 -18.48 -3.66
C GLU A 206 -3.20 -18.51 -5.04
N VAL A 207 -2.64 -17.85 -6.05
CA VAL A 207 -3.08 -17.99 -7.46
C VAL A 207 -3.04 -19.45 -7.91
N VAL A 208 -2.01 -20.18 -7.48
CA VAL A 208 -1.87 -21.61 -7.78
C VAL A 208 -2.90 -22.46 -7.03
N GLN A 209 -3.38 -22.03 -5.86
CA GLN A 209 -4.51 -22.65 -5.16
C GLN A 209 -5.85 -22.34 -5.84
N THR A 210 -6.08 -21.15 -6.39
CA THR A 210 -7.35 -20.86 -7.14
C THR A 210 -7.49 -21.78 -8.36
N PHE A 211 -6.39 -22.17 -9.01
CA PHE A 211 -6.41 -23.20 -10.05
C PHE A 211 -6.92 -24.56 -9.55
N ALA A 212 -6.51 -24.99 -8.35
CA ALA A 212 -6.98 -26.25 -7.75
C ALA A 212 -8.47 -26.17 -7.40
N ASP A 213 -8.91 -25.04 -6.82
CA ASP A 213 -10.30 -24.82 -6.41
C ASP A 213 -11.25 -24.69 -7.62
N ALA A 214 -10.76 -24.14 -8.74
CA ALA A 214 -11.43 -24.14 -10.04
C ALA A 214 -11.44 -25.51 -10.76
N GLY A 215 -10.89 -26.56 -10.13
CA GLY A 215 -10.84 -27.92 -10.69
C GLY A 215 -9.91 -28.05 -11.90
N LEU A 216 -8.78 -27.34 -11.89
CA LEU A 216 -7.66 -27.55 -12.82
C LEU A 216 -6.66 -28.58 -12.23
N GLU A 217 -5.77 -29.08 -13.08
CA GLU A 217 -4.86 -30.17 -12.70
C GLU A 217 -3.61 -29.66 -11.99
N MET A 218 -3.65 -29.67 -10.67
CA MET A 218 -2.56 -29.19 -9.81
C MET A 218 -1.78 -30.35 -9.18
N GLY A 219 -0.46 -30.30 -9.33
CA GLY A 219 0.50 -31.21 -8.71
C GLY A 219 1.27 -30.54 -7.57
N GLU A 220 2.56 -30.88 -7.47
CA GLU A 220 3.49 -30.27 -6.52
C GLU A 220 3.74 -28.78 -6.84
N VAL A 221 3.79 -27.95 -5.78
CA VAL A 221 3.95 -26.49 -5.82
C VAL A 221 5.13 -26.11 -4.92
N TYR A 222 6.00 -25.23 -5.39
CA TYR A 222 7.17 -24.73 -4.63
C TYR A 222 7.71 -23.41 -5.24
N PRO A 223 8.49 -22.61 -4.50
CA PRO A 223 9.14 -21.41 -5.04
C PRO A 223 10.07 -21.72 -6.22
N VAL A 224 10.11 -20.87 -7.25
CA VAL A 224 10.96 -21.12 -8.44
C VAL A 224 12.45 -21.24 -8.09
N GLU A 225 12.89 -20.59 -7.01
CA GLU A 225 14.24 -20.63 -6.44
C GLU A 225 14.73 -22.05 -6.16
N GLU A 226 13.82 -22.97 -5.81
CA GLU A 226 14.09 -24.37 -5.48
C GLU A 226 14.07 -25.29 -6.72
N GLU A 227 13.70 -24.79 -7.90
CA GLU A 227 13.69 -25.59 -9.13
C GLU A 227 15.11 -26.06 -9.50
N PRO A 228 15.34 -27.37 -9.74
CA PRO A 228 16.66 -27.89 -10.08
C PRO A 228 17.26 -27.23 -11.33
N GLY A 229 18.31 -26.43 -11.13
CA GLY A 229 18.97 -25.67 -12.20
C GLY A 229 18.43 -24.25 -12.42
N TRP A 230 17.47 -23.78 -11.62
CA TRP A 230 16.91 -22.42 -11.70
C TRP A 230 17.98 -21.34 -11.81
N GLN A 231 19.02 -21.48 -10.99
CA GLN A 231 20.09 -20.49 -10.89
C GLN A 231 20.91 -20.35 -12.19
N GLU A 232 20.92 -21.38 -13.03
CA GLU A 232 21.64 -21.48 -14.31
C GLU A 232 20.76 -21.07 -15.52
N THR A 233 19.47 -20.82 -15.29
CA THR A 233 18.56 -20.34 -16.34
C THR A 233 18.93 -18.93 -16.83
N ARG A 234 18.40 -18.55 -17.99
CA ARG A 234 18.55 -17.20 -18.57
C ARG A 234 17.28 -16.35 -18.42
N ILE A 235 16.34 -16.78 -17.59
CA ILE A 235 15.13 -16.02 -17.26
C ILE A 235 15.59 -14.80 -16.42
N PRO A 236 15.12 -13.58 -16.71
CA PRO A 236 15.39 -12.42 -15.85
C PRO A 236 14.88 -12.67 -14.43
N LYS A 237 15.74 -12.47 -13.43
CA LYS A 237 15.41 -12.65 -12.01
C LYS A 237 15.06 -11.32 -11.35
N SER A 238 14.14 -10.60 -11.98
CA SER A 238 13.61 -9.31 -11.51
C SER A 238 12.12 -9.35 -11.20
N TYR A 239 11.56 -10.56 -11.06
CA TYR A 239 10.30 -10.79 -10.37
C TYR A 239 10.49 -10.64 -8.84
N THR A 240 9.43 -10.24 -8.16
CA THR A 240 9.36 -10.04 -6.70
C THR A 240 9.11 -11.35 -5.97
N ARG A 241 8.19 -12.17 -6.51
CA ARG A 241 7.85 -13.53 -6.04
C ARG A 241 7.51 -14.40 -7.25
N ALA A 242 7.76 -15.71 -7.17
CA ALA A 242 7.30 -16.65 -8.19
C ALA A 242 7.19 -18.09 -7.68
N ALA A 243 6.12 -18.79 -8.10
CA ALA A 243 5.87 -20.19 -7.78
C ALA A 243 5.91 -21.07 -9.03
N ARG A 244 6.45 -22.28 -8.88
CA ARG A 244 6.50 -23.36 -9.87
C ARG A 244 5.43 -24.40 -9.50
N PHE A 245 4.61 -24.82 -10.47
CA PHE A 245 3.58 -25.84 -10.25
C PHE A 245 3.57 -26.94 -11.32
N ARG A 246 3.49 -28.21 -10.90
CA ARG A 246 3.39 -29.36 -11.83
C ARG A 246 1.95 -29.59 -12.30
N ILE A 247 1.79 -30.13 -13.51
CA ILE A 247 0.49 -30.58 -14.06
C ILE A 247 0.57 -32.11 -14.23
N PRO A 248 -0.13 -32.93 -13.40
CA PRO A 248 0.07 -34.37 -13.32
C PRO A 248 -0.22 -35.21 -14.58
N SER A 249 -1.01 -34.71 -15.55
CA SER A 249 -1.21 -35.41 -16.84
C SER A 249 -0.03 -35.32 -17.81
N LEU A 250 0.93 -34.43 -17.58
CA LEU A 250 2.06 -34.18 -18.47
C LEU A 250 3.31 -34.99 -18.07
N GLU A 251 4.16 -35.33 -19.05
CA GLU A 251 5.34 -36.17 -18.79
C GLU A 251 6.50 -35.41 -18.11
N GLY A 252 6.99 -35.96 -17.01
CA GLY A 252 8.21 -35.47 -16.34
C GLY A 252 7.96 -34.24 -15.47
N ASP A 253 8.80 -33.21 -15.62
CA ASP A 253 8.72 -31.97 -14.84
C ASP A 253 7.97 -30.87 -15.62
N ALA A 254 6.78 -31.21 -16.11
CA ALA A 254 5.95 -30.34 -16.93
C ALA A 254 4.91 -29.59 -16.07
N GLY A 255 4.49 -28.40 -16.52
CA GLY A 255 3.50 -27.56 -15.85
C GLY A 255 3.70 -26.07 -16.13
N GLY A 256 3.47 -25.22 -15.14
CA GLY A 256 3.64 -23.77 -15.27
C GLY A 256 4.45 -23.09 -14.16
N ARG A 257 4.60 -21.78 -14.29
CA ARG A 257 5.16 -20.84 -13.31
C ARG A 257 4.27 -19.60 -13.25
N VAL A 258 4.00 -19.08 -12.06
CA VAL A 258 3.38 -17.77 -11.83
C VAL A 258 4.48 -16.84 -11.34
N PHE A 259 4.64 -15.69 -11.99
CA PHE A 259 5.56 -14.62 -11.62
C PHE A 259 4.77 -13.35 -11.25
N VAL A 260 5.25 -12.62 -10.26
CA VAL A 260 4.68 -11.39 -9.70
C VAL A 260 5.78 -10.32 -9.67
N PHE A 261 5.49 -9.07 -10.08
CA PHE A 261 6.49 -8.03 -10.35
C PHE A 261 6.12 -6.64 -9.80
N ASP A 262 7.06 -5.95 -9.16
CA ASP A 262 6.87 -4.54 -8.73
C ASP A 262 6.82 -3.55 -9.90
N SER A 263 7.33 -3.93 -11.08
CA SER A 263 7.51 -3.06 -12.24
C SER A 263 7.00 -3.67 -13.54
N GLU A 264 6.31 -2.86 -14.36
CA GLU A 264 5.95 -3.23 -15.73
C GLU A 264 7.19 -3.48 -16.61
N GLU A 265 8.33 -2.83 -16.32
CA GLU A 265 9.59 -3.03 -17.06
C GLU A 265 10.15 -4.45 -16.81
N ASP A 266 10.05 -4.94 -15.58
CA ASP A 266 10.53 -6.27 -15.21
C ASP A 266 9.59 -7.39 -15.67
N LEU A 267 8.27 -7.15 -15.60
CA LEU A 267 7.27 -8.00 -16.23
C LEU A 267 7.54 -8.10 -17.75
N ALA A 268 7.78 -6.97 -18.40
CA ALA A 268 8.14 -6.93 -19.81
C ALA A 268 9.44 -7.68 -20.09
N ALA A 269 10.48 -7.55 -19.26
CA ALA A 269 11.75 -8.27 -19.44
C ALA A 269 11.56 -9.80 -19.42
N VAL A 270 10.75 -10.33 -18.50
CA VAL A 270 10.44 -11.78 -18.42
C VAL A 270 9.51 -12.23 -19.54
N ARG A 271 8.47 -11.44 -19.89
CA ARG A 271 7.61 -11.71 -21.05
C ARG A 271 8.43 -11.80 -22.34
N ASP A 272 9.25 -10.79 -22.61
CA ASP A 272 10.10 -10.71 -23.79
C ASP A 272 11.18 -11.81 -23.81
N TYR A 273 11.60 -12.36 -22.66
CA TYR A 273 12.39 -13.59 -22.61
C TYR A 273 11.61 -14.79 -23.18
N TYR A 274 10.41 -15.06 -22.68
CA TYR A 274 9.60 -16.20 -23.13
C TYR A 274 9.07 -16.05 -24.55
N GLU A 275 8.72 -14.83 -24.99
CA GLU A 275 8.23 -14.58 -26.34
C GLU A 275 9.29 -14.80 -27.43
N ARG A 276 10.58 -14.59 -27.10
CA ARG A 276 11.72 -14.92 -27.97
C ARG A 276 11.95 -16.42 -28.16
N LEU A 277 11.33 -17.28 -27.35
CA LEU A 277 11.36 -18.73 -27.58
C LEU A 277 10.51 -19.10 -28.80
N THR A 278 10.99 -20.05 -29.60
CA THR A 278 10.39 -20.39 -30.90
C THR A 278 10.25 -21.90 -31.08
N GLY A 279 9.29 -22.32 -31.92
CA GLY A 279 8.99 -23.74 -32.13
C GLY A 279 8.51 -24.44 -30.86
N SER A 280 8.88 -25.71 -30.71
CA SER A 280 8.40 -26.61 -29.65
C SER A 280 8.85 -26.26 -28.22
N VAL A 281 9.51 -25.11 -27.99
CA VAL A 281 9.85 -24.59 -26.65
C VAL A 281 9.15 -23.27 -26.31
N ARG A 282 8.31 -22.72 -27.20
CA ARG A 282 7.54 -21.50 -26.92
C ARG A 282 6.35 -21.83 -26.00
N PRO A 283 6.28 -21.28 -24.78
CA PRO A 283 5.18 -21.57 -23.84
C PRO A 283 3.89 -20.84 -24.22
N HIS A 284 2.81 -21.19 -23.52
CA HIS A 284 1.63 -20.33 -23.38
C HIS A 284 1.92 -19.27 -22.31
N LEU A 285 1.54 -18.02 -22.58
CA LEU A 285 1.73 -16.88 -21.70
C LEU A 285 0.40 -16.16 -21.50
N TYR A 286 0.10 -15.84 -20.26
CA TYR A 286 -1.04 -15.03 -19.86
C TYR A 286 -0.54 -13.94 -18.89
N VAL A 287 -1.04 -12.73 -19.04
CA VAL A 287 -0.65 -11.56 -18.24
C VAL A 287 -1.93 -10.86 -17.81
N GLU A 288 -2.06 -10.61 -16.52
CA GLU A 288 -3.16 -9.86 -15.92
C GLU A 288 -2.58 -9.06 -14.74
N GLY A 289 -2.89 -7.77 -14.64
CA GLY A 289 -2.23 -6.87 -13.70
C GLY A 289 -0.69 -6.95 -13.78
N GLN A 290 -0.04 -7.04 -12.62
CA GLN A 290 1.41 -7.23 -12.50
C GLN A 290 1.84 -8.72 -12.44
N MET A 291 1.05 -9.64 -13.03
CA MET A 291 1.37 -11.07 -13.06
C MET A 291 1.70 -11.59 -14.46
N LEU A 292 2.57 -12.60 -14.51
CA LEU A 292 2.82 -13.42 -15.69
C LEU A 292 2.68 -14.90 -15.35
N LEU A 293 1.69 -15.55 -15.95
CA LEU A 293 1.50 -17.00 -15.92
C LEU A 293 2.12 -17.60 -17.19
N GLN A 294 3.13 -18.44 -16.98
CA GLN A 294 3.79 -19.21 -18.03
C GLN A 294 3.39 -20.68 -17.91
N ILE A 295 2.84 -21.27 -18.99
CA ILE A 295 2.44 -22.69 -19.03
C ILE A 295 3.18 -23.40 -20.18
N THR A 296 3.60 -24.64 -19.96
CA THR A 296 4.23 -25.47 -20.99
C THR A 296 3.30 -25.70 -22.19
N ASN A 297 3.88 -25.74 -23.40
CA ASN A 297 3.15 -26.02 -24.64
C ASN A 297 2.91 -27.53 -24.88
N GLN A 298 3.32 -28.38 -23.93
CA GLN A 298 2.87 -29.78 -23.87
C GLN A 298 1.38 -29.85 -23.49
N LEU A 299 0.87 -28.87 -22.73
CA LEU A 299 -0.54 -28.72 -22.47
C LEU A 299 -1.23 -28.16 -23.74
N PRO A 300 -2.34 -28.75 -24.22
CA PRO A 300 -3.11 -28.18 -25.32
C PRO A 300 -3.55 -26.75 -25.01
N LYS A 301 -3.46 -25.84 -26.00
CA LYS A 301 -3.83 -24.42 -25.79
C LYS A 301 -5.22 -24.24 -25.16
N ALA A 302 -6.22 -25.04 -25.58
CA ALA A 302 -7.59 -24.94 -25.05
C ALA A 302 -7.70 -25.31 -23.56
N GLU A 303 -6.73 -26.03 -23.01
CA GLU A 303 -6.62 -26.30 -21.57
C GLU A 303 -5.79 -25.22 -20.88
N ALA A 304 -4.69 -24.76 -21.48
CA ALA A 304 -3.89 -23.62 -20.98
C ALA A 304 -4.73 -22.33 -20.85
N ASP A 305 -5.62 -22.08 -21.81
CA ASP A 305 -6.55 -20.93 -21.81
C ASP A 305 -7.53 -20.97 -20.61
N ARG A 306 -7.76 -22.14 -19.97
CA ARG A 306 -8.56 -22.23 -18.72
C ARG A 306 -7.80 -21.67 -17.52
N TYR A 307 -6.50 -21.96 -17.40
CA TYR A 307 -5.67 -21.37 -16.34
C TYR A 307 -5.54 -19.85 -16.55
N GLY A 308 -5.42 -19.40 -17.80
CA GLY A 308 -5.46 -17.98 -18.16
C GLY A 308 -6.77 -17.29 -17.80
N ALA A 309 -7.91 -17.99 -17.89
CA ALA A 309 -9.21 -17.49 -17.44
C ALA A 309 -9.28 -17.40 -15.90
N VAL A 310 -8.85 -18.42 -15.16
CA VAL A 310 -8.85 -18.39 -13.69
C VAL A 310 -7.87 -17.35 -13.12
N LEU A 311 -6.73 -17.14 -13.77
CA LEU A 311 -5.82 -16.03 -13.45
C LEU A 311 -6.56 -14.68 -13.52
N LYS A 312 -7.37 -14.48 -14.56
CA LYS A 312 -8.18 -13.27 -14.74
C LYS A 312 -9.34 -13.14 -13.75
N GLU A 313 -9.82 -14.24 -13.19
CA GLU A 313 -10.80 -14.27 -12.10
C GLU A 313 -10.13 -14.16 -10.70
N SER A 314 -8.79 -14.09 -10.65
CA SER A 314 -7.98 -13.96 -9.43
C SER A 314 -7.35 -12.56 -9.26
N VAL A 315 -7.75 -11.57 -10.07
CA VAL A 315 -7.26 -10.16 -10.06
C VAL A 315 -8.44 -9.20 -10.13
#